data_AF-A0A0J1HHM7-F1
#
_entry.id   AF-A0A0J1HHM7-F1
#
_cell.length_a   1.000
_cell.length_b   1.000
_cell.length_c   1.000
_cell.angle_alpha   90.00
_cell.angle_beta   90.00
_cell.angle_gamma   90.00
#
_symmetry.space_group_name_H-M   'P 1'
#
loop_
_entity.id
_entity.type
_entity.pdbx_description
1 polymer ?
#
loop_
_entity_poly.entity_id
_entity_poly.type
_entity_poly.pdbx_seq_one_letter_code
_entity_poly.pdbx_strand_id
1 'polypeptide(L)'
;MTTGNKVTPTSTVLQARVMIYQPSRKPLQRKGEWMDTRFGRCRVTGRLGQRHADIVESMLYVAERRRDISDGGVELLVDPAKLRRMLSEHQYSDDRLKKLVCELRSATVEIVTPELELTGDRIIGGLVDHVVPSPMTRYNPLTRGKRNLWRVRLGVALVMLLEQDLSLYYEPTPIARLQYGISQAVARYILTHKHDPVGGWHLDTLIKAVSGDEVSSKTISNHRTRIRKDIDRLRCIGIEIDAESRVKRLAAARQHLTAAR
;
A
#
# COMPACT_ATOMS: atom_id res chain seq x y z
N MET A 1 -1.39 -10.80 -20.94
CA MET A 1 -2.57 -11.00 -20.07
C MET A 1 -2.24 -10.47 -18.68
N THR A 2 -2.83 -9.34 -18.29
CA THR A 2 -2.73 -8.76 -16.95
C THR A 2 -3.53 -9.65 -16.00
N THR A 3 -2.85 -10.59 -15.33
CA THR A 3 -3.49 -11.64 -14.53
C THR A 3 -3.74 -11.27 -13.06
N GLY A 4 -3.51 -10.02 -12.64
CA GLY A 4 -3.69 -9.62 -11.24
C GLY A 4 -5.07 -9.06 -10.92
N ASN A 5 -5.37 -8.98 -9.62
CA ASN A 5 -6.65 -8.55 -9.04
C ASN A 5 -7.87 -9.38 -9.44
N LYS A 6 -7.69 -10.68 -9.72
CA LYS A 6 -8.79 -11.55 -10.16
C LYS A 6 -9.82 -11.85 -9.08
N VAL A 7 -9.39 -11.83 -7.81
CA VAL A 7 -10.19 -12.34 -6.68
C VAL A 7 -10.34 -11.33 -5.54
N THR A 8 -9.64 -10.20 -5.61
CA THR A 8 -9.63 -9.14 -4.60
C THR A 8 -9.04 -7.86 -5.21
N PRO A 9 -9.45 -6.65 -4.75
CA PRO A 9 -8.83 -5.39 -5.16
C PRO A 9 -7.37 -5.29 -4.71
N THR A 10 -6.56 -4.46 -5.38
CA THR A 10 -5.14 -4.24 -5.02
C THR A 10 -5.00 -3.55 -3.67
N SER A 11 -5.88 -2.60 -3.38
CA SER A 11 -5.80 -1.70 -2.23
C SER A 11 -7.15 -1.03 -2.03
N THR A 12 -7.21 -0.14 -1.05
CA THR A 12 -8.36 0.73 -0.80
C THR A 12 -7.89 2.17 -0.60
N VAL A 13 -8.82 3.12 -0.68
CA VAL A 13 -8.51 4.55 -0.63
C VAL A 13 -7.90 4.99 0.70
N LEU A 14 -8.45 4.54 1.83
CA LEU A 14 -8.01 4.86 3.19
C LEU A 14 -6.60 4.33 3.47
N GLN A 15 -6.19 3.18 2.92
CA GLN A 15 -4.82 2.66 3.09
C GLN A 15 -3.75 3.69 2.71
N ALA A 16 -4.03 4.53 1.70
CA ALA A 16 -3.14 5.60 1.25
C ALA A 16 -3.41 6.95 1.94
N ARG A 17 -4.59 7.14 2.54
CA ARG A 17 -5.08 8.45 3.01
C ARG A 17 -5.00 8.66 4.51
N VAL A 18 -5.05 7.61 5.33
CA VAL A 18 -4.97 7.72 6.80
C VAL A 18 -3.57 7.43 7.35
N MET A 19 -2.53 7.43 6.51
CA MET A 19 -1.13 7.32 6.92
C MET A 19 -0.74 6.05 7.70
N ILE A 20 -1.40 4.91 7.43
CA ILE A 20 -1.05 3.59 7.99
C ILE A 20 0.46 3.31 7.79
N TYR A 21 0.96 3.59 6.59
CA TYR A 21 2.35 3.39 6.22
C TYR A 21 3.11 4.71 6.29
N GLN A 22 4.25 4.73 7.00
CA GLN A 22 5.16 5.88 6.97
C GLN A 22 5.63 6.19 5.53
N PRO A 23 5.89 7.46 5.17
CA PRO A 23 6.44 7.85 3.86
C PRO A 23 7.94 7.52 3.73
N SER A 24 8.33 6.30 4.12
CA SER A 24 9.69 5.79 4.18
C SER A 24 9.74 4.32 3.78
N ARG A 25 10.84 3.92 3.12
CA ARG A 25 11.16 2.51 2.84
C ARG A 25 11.95 1.85 3.98
N LYS A 26 12.37 2.65 4.96
CA LYS A 26 13.02 2.24 6.21
C LYS A 26 12.25 2.91 7.36
N PRO A 27 11.02 2.47 7.63
CA PRO A 27 10.19 3.05 8.69
C PRO A 27 10.86 2.90 10.07
N LEU A 28 10.47 3.75 11.00
CA LEU A 28 10.79 3.61 12.42
C LEU A 28 9.68 2.86 13.14
N GLN A 29 9.93 2.44 14.38
CA GLN A 29 8.88 1.90 15.25
C GLN A 29 7.95 3.05 15.67
N ARG A 30 6.65 2.92 15.45
CA ARG A 30 5.61 3.78 16.05
C ARG A 30 5.07 3.12 17.32
N LYS A 31 4.69 3.93 18.31
CA LYS A 31 4.20 3.48 19.62
C LYS A 31 2.69 3.69 19.79
N GLY A 32 1.98 3.97 18.71
CA GLY A 32 0.53 4.19 18.73
C GLY A 32 0.13 5.67 18.88
N GLU A 33 0.98 6.58 18.42
CA GLU A 33 0.63 7.99 18.30
C GLU A 33 -0.49 8.17 17.25
N TRP A 34 -1.50 8.97 17.58
CA TRP A 34 -2.56 9.32 16.62
C TRP A 34 -2.02 10.27 15.56
N MET A 35 -2.44 10.03 14.33
CA MET A 35 -2.16 10.85 13.17
C MET A 35 -3.48 11.21 12.52
N ASP A 36 -3.77 12.51 12.49
CA ASP A 36 -5.00 13.04 11.91
C ASP A 36 -4.81 13.41 10.45
N THR A 37 -5.84 13.15 9.66
CA THR A 37 -5.97 13.59 8.28
C THR A 37 -7.39 14.06 8.04
N ARG A 38 -7.62 14.76 6.93
CA ARG A 38 -8.98 15.09 6.50
C ARG A 38 -9.89 13.89 6.20
N PHE A 39 -9.34 12.67 6.16
CA PHE A 39 -10.06 11.43 5.84
C PHE A 39 -10.31 10.56 7.07
N GLY A 40 -9.96 11.05 8.26
CA GLY A 40 -9.96 10.29 9.50
C GLY A 40 -8.57 10.21 10.12
N ARG A 41 -8.50 9.49 11.24
CA ARG A 41 -7.29 9.35 12.05
C ARG A 41 -6.87 7.91 12.15
N CYS A 42 -5.56 7.70 12.26
CA CYS A 42 -4.98 6.39 12.43
C CYS A 42 -3.88 6.42 13.48
N ARG A 43 -3.74 5.33 14.24
CA ARG A 43 -2.51 5.05 14.99
C ARG A 43 -1.98 3.68 14.63
N VAL A 44 -0.67 3.54 14.69
CA VAL A 44 0.01 2.27 14.41
C VAL A 44 0.98 1.98 15.54
N THR A 45 0.87 0.78 16.11
CA THR A 45 1.88 0.22 17.00
C THR A 45 2.63 -0.83 16.20
N GLY A 46 3.84 -0.50 15.78
CA GLY A 46 4.59 -1.35 14.85
C GLY A 46 5.47 -0.57 13.89
N ARG A 47 6.08 -1.31 12.96
CA ARG A 47 7.00 -0.78 11.97
C ARG A 47 6.42 -0.95 10.57
N LEU A 48 5.61 0.01 10.15
CA LEU A 48 4.98 0.01 8.82
C LEU A 48 5.45 1.19 7.97
N GLY A 49 5.93 0.88 6.78
CA GLY A 49 6.36 1.85 5.78
C GLY A 49 5.96 1.40 4.37
N GLN A 50 6.44 2.11 3.36
CA GLN A 50 5.95 1.90 1.99
C GLN A 50 6.32 0.54 1.41
N ARG A 51 7.40 -0.13 1.88
CA ARG A 51 7.69 -1.51 1.47
C ARG A 51 6.66 -2.51 2.00
N HIS A 52 6.04 -2.21 3.14
CA HIS A 52 4.96 -3.02 3.69
C HIS A 52 3.70 -2.83 2.84
N ALA A 53 3.40 -1.60 2.43
CA ALA A 53 2.33 -1.31 1.47
C ALA A 53 2.58 -2.05 0.14
N ASP A 54 3.79 -1.98 -0.41
CA ASP A 54 4.17 -2.68 -1.64
C ASP A 54 3.87 -4.19 -1.54
N ILE A 55 4.15 -4.80 -0.38
CA ILE A 55 3.89 -6.22 -0.13
C ILE A 55 2.40 -6.52 -0.04
N VAL A 56 1.64 -5.77 0.76
CA VAL A 56 0.19 -5.96 0.92
C VAL A 56 -0.50 -5.84 -0.43
N GLU A 57 -0.22 -4.77 -1.17
CA GLU A 57 -0.79 -4.54 -2.49
C GLU A 57 -0.39 -5.61 -3.50
N SER A 58 0.88 -6.04 -3.49
CA SER A 58 1.33 -7.12 -4.38
C SER A 58 0.73 -8.47 -4.00
N MET A 59 0.52 -8.76 -2.71
CA MET A 59 -0.12 -9.98 -2.23
C MET A 59 -1.57 -10.05 -2.71
N LEU A 60 -2.32 -8.96 -2.52
CA LEU A 60 -3.68 -8.81 -3.01
C LEU A 60 -3.73 -8.95 -4.53
N TYR A 61 -2.82 -8.27 -5.24
CA TYR A 61 -2.77 -8.29 -6.69
C TYR A 61 -2.51 -9.67 -7.28
N VAL A 62 -1.56 -10.44 -6.73
CA VAL A 62 -1.19 -11.76 -7.28
C VAL A 62 -1.99 -12.92 -6.69
N ALA A 63 -2.95 -12.65 -5.81
CA ALA A 63 -3.78 -13.69 -5.20
C ALA A 63 -4.51 -14.51 -6.28
N GLU A 64 -4.37 -15.84 -6.20
CA GLU A 64 -4.97 -16.77 -7.16
C GLU A 64 -6.37 -17.21 -6.74
N ARG A 65 -6.65 -17.22 -5.43
CA ARG A 65 -7.94 -17.58 -4.83
C ARG A 65 -8.18 -16.74 -3.58
N ARG A 66 -9.44 -16.38 -3.36
CA ARG A 66 -9.96 -15.80 -2.12
C ARG A 66 -10.98 -16.76 -1.53
N ARG A 67 -10.98 -16.91 -0.21
CA ARG A 67 -12.01 -17.65 0.53
C ARG A 67 -12.37 -16.87 1.78
N ASP A 68 -13.67 -16.73 2.00
CA ASP A 68 -14.22 -16.25 3.26
C ASP A 68 -14.32 -17.43 4.25
N ILE A 69 -13.96 -17.17 5.50
CA ILE A 69 -13.95 -18.14 6.59
C ILE A 69 -15.14 -17.84 7.50
N SER A 70 -15.67 -18.87 8.15
CA SER A 70 -16.89 -18.78 8.98
C SER A 70 -16.80 -17.80 10.14
N ASP A 71 -15.60 -17.43 10.55
CA ASP A 71 -15.32 -16.45 11.60
C ASP A 71 -15.19 -15.01 11.08
N GLY A 72 -15.59 -14.75 9.82
CA GLY A 72 -15.46 -13.45 9.16
C GLY A 72 -14.05 -13.15 8.63
N GLY A 73 -13.10 -14.08 8.77
CA GLY A 73 -11.76 -13.94 8.21
C GLY A 73 -11.70 -14.15 6.70
N VAL A 74 -10.66 -13.61 6.07
CA VAL A 74 -10.37 -13.81 4.64
C VAL A 74 -9.02 -14.49 4.47
N GLU A 75 -8.98 -15.55 3.66
CA GLU A 75 -7.75 -16.22 3.26
C GLU A 75 -7.49 -16.08 1.75
N LEU A 76 -6.22 -15.84 1.42
CA LEU A 76 -5.73 -15.75 0.05
C LEU A 76 -4.72 -16.86 -0.25
N LEU A 77 -4.78 -17.42 -1.45
CA LEU A 77 -3.76 -18.29 -1.99
C LEU A 77 -2.79 -17.48 -2.86
N VAL A 78 -1.52 -17.41 -2.46
CA VAL A 78 -0.51 -16.52 -3.07
C VAL A 78 0.73 -17.32 -3.47
N ASP A 79 1.25 -17.13 -4.69
CA ASP A 79 2.56 -17.69 -5.09
C ASP A 79 3.69 -16.76 -4.62
N PRO A 80 4.54 -17.17 -3.64
CA PRO A 80 5.63 -16.33 -3.17
C PRO A 80 6.63 -15.97 -4.28
N ALA A 81 6.78 -16.81 -5.31
CA ALA A 81 7.65 -16.48 -6.45
C ALA A 81 7.03 -15.42 -7.38
N LYS A 82 5.70 -15.34 -7.49
CA LYS A 82 5.03 -14.23 -8.21
C LYS A 82 5.16 -12.94 -7.39
N LEU A 83 4.90 -13.01 -6.08
CA LEU A 83 5.05 -11.88 -5.17
C LEU A 83 6.46 -11.27 -5.23
N ARG A 84 7.51 -12.11 -5.14
CA ARG A 84 8.90 -11.63 -5.22
C ARG A 84 9.24 -10.95 -6.54
N ARG A 85 8.71 -11.45 -7.66
CA ARG A 85 8.88 -10.83 -9.00
C ARG A 85 8.15 -9.49 -9.14
N MET A 86 7.02 -9.31 -8.46
CA MET A 86 6.31 -8.02 -8.45
C MET A 86 7.10 -6.93 -7.73
N LEU A 87 7.76 -7.28 -6.62
CA LEU A 87 8.49 -6.35 -5.75
C LEU A 87 9.86 -5.91 -6.30
N SER A 88 10.41 -6.64 -7.27
CA SER A 88 11.73 -6.37 -7.83
C SER A 88 11.89 -7.06 -9.19
N GLU A 89 12.57 -6.38 -10.13
CA GLU A 89 12.95 -6.95 -11.43
C GLU A 89 13.97 -8.10 -11.28
N HIS A 90 14.79 -8.05 -10.24
CA HIS A 90 15.65 -9.16 -9.81
C HIS A 90 14.99 -10.00 -8.71
N GLN A 91 15.59 -11.13 -8.33
CA GLN A 91 15.11 -11.91 -7.19
C GLN A 91 15.14 -11.09 -5.90
N TYR A 92 13.99 -10.56 -5.47
CA TYR A 92 13.83 -9.94 -4.15
C TYR A 92 14.29 -10.93 -3.07
N SER A 93 15.03 -10.50 -2.05
CA SER A 93 15.52 -11.41 -1.00
C SER A 93 14.37 -12.09 -0.26
N ASP A 94 14.45 -13.42 -0.13
CA ASP A 94 13.46 -14.22 0.59
C ASP A 94 13.41 -13.84 2.07
N ASP A 95 14.58 -13.72 2.71
CA ASP A 95 14.70 -13.33 4.12
C ASP A 95 14.15 -11.93 4.38
N ARG A 96 14.40 -11.01 3.44
CA ARG A 96 13.86 -9.66 3.53
C ARG A 96 12.34 -9.65 3.40
N LEU A 97 11.78 -10.47 2.52
CA LEU A 97 10.32 -10.61 2.38
C LEU A 97 9.73 -11.16 3.68
N LYS A 98 10.29 -12.26 4.20
CA LYS A 98 9.87 -12.86 5.47
C LYS A 98 9.92 -11.87 6.63
N LYS A 99 10.99 -11.07 6.74
CA LYS A 99 11.11 -10.02 7.75
C LYS A 99 9.97 -9.00 7.66
N LEU A 100 9.66 -8.51 6.46
CA LEU A 100 8.59 -7.53 6.26
C LEU A 100 7.19 -8.14 6.53
N VAL A 101 6.99 -9.42 6.23
CA VAL A 101 5.77 -10.16 6.58
C VAL A 101 5.64 -10.31 8.10
N CYS A 102 6.74 -10.60 8.82
CA CYS A 102 6.73 -10.63 10.28
C CYS A 102 6.38 -9.24 10.87
N GLU A 103 6.94 -8.17 10.31
CA GLU A 103 6.62 -6.79 10.71
C GLU A 103 5.14 -6.46 10.46
N LEU A 104 4.59 -6.84 9.29
CA LEU A 104 3.15 -6.72 8.97
C LEU A 104 2.26 -7.46 9.96
N ARG A 105 2.66 -8.68 10.34
CA ARG A 105 1.94 -9.51 11.31
C ARG A 105 1.93 -8.89 12.71
N SER A 106 3.06 -8.35 13.13
CA SER A 106 3.22 -7.81 14.49
C SER A 106 2.56 -6.44 14.70
N ALA A 107 2.20 -5.74 13.62
CA ALA A 107 1.70 -4.38 13.71
C ALA A 107 0.19 -4.36 14.02
N THR A 108 -0.19 -3.54 14.99
CA THR A 108 -1.59 -3.20 15.24
C THR A 108 -1.88 -1.83 14.65
N VAL A 109 -2.99 -1.73 13.93
CA VAL A 109 -3.50 -0.51 13.33
C VAL A 109 -4.86 -0.22 13.96
N GLU A 110 -5.07 1.05 14.30
CA GLU A 110 -6.38 1.55 14.65
C GLU A 110 -6.77 2.66 13.69
N ILE A 111 -8.01 2.63 13.23
CA ILE A 111 -8.55 3.58 12.24
C ILE A 111 -9.90 4.06 12.71
N VAL A 112 -10.07 5.38 12.67
CA VAL A 112 -11.36 6.03 12.87
C VAL A 112 -11.61 6.95 11.68
N THR A 113 -12.61 6.61 10.87
CA THR A 113 -13.10 7.47 9.79
C THR A 113 -14.13 8.46 10.35
N PRO A 114 -14.50 9.53 9.61
CA PRO A 114 -15.57 10.41 10.04
C PRO A 114 -16.88 9.67 10.36
N GLU A 115 -17.21 8.63 9.60
CA GLU A 115 -18.41 7.82 9.81
C GLU A 115 -18.33 6.98 11.10
N LEU A 116 -17.19 6.37 11.38
CA LEU A 116 -16.97 5.60 12.62
C LEU A 116 -16.95 6.51 13.86
N GLU A 117 -16.43 7.74 13.72
CA GLU A 117 -16.44 8.71 14.81
C GLU A 117 -17.87 9.05 15.25
N LEU A 118 -18.84 9.11 14.32
CA LEU A 118 -20.25 9.40 14.63
C LEU A 118 -20.91 8.30 15.49
N THR A 119 -20.49 7.04 15.33
CA THR A 119 -21.02 5.91 16.10
C THR A 119 -20.18 5.59 17.33
N GLY A 120 -19.03 6.25 17.51
CA GLY A 120 -18.05 5.94 18.56
C GLY A 120 -17.24 4.66 18.29
N ASP A 121 -17.36 4.11 17.08
CA ASP A 121 -16.68 2.89 16.67
C ASP A 121 -15.25 3.15 16.19
N ARG A 122 -14.47 2.08 16.10
CA ARG A 122 -13.14 2.09 15.51
C ARG A 122 -12.75 0.71 15.02
N ILE A 123 -11.95 0.68 13.95
CA ILE A 123 -11.28 -0.54 13.51
C ILE A 123 -10.05 -0.73 14.39
N ILE A 124 -9.87 -1.91 15.00
CA ILE A 124 -8.65 -2.28 15.74
C ILE A 124 -8.18 -3.65 15.24
N GLY A 125 -6.95 -3.73 14.71
CA GLY A 125 -6.37 -5.02 14.34
C GLY A 125 -5.13 -4.94 13.47
N GLY A 126 -4.65 -6.10 13.02
CA GLY A 126 -3.51 -6.21 12.11
C GLY A 126 -3.92 -6.14 10.63
N LEU A 127 -2.92 -6.00 9.75
CA LEU A 127 -3.12 -6.08 8.30
C LEU A 127 -2.99 -7.51 7.77
N VAL A 128 -2.07 -8.28 8.35
CA VAL A 128 -1.85 -9.70 8.04
C VAL A 128 -1.88 -10.46 9.37
N ASP A 129 -2.68 -11.52 9.45
CA ASP A 129 -2.76 -12.35 10.65
C ASP A 129 -1.68 -13.44 10.65
N HIS A 130 -1.60 -14.21 9.57
CA HIS A 130 -0.52 -15.18 9.40
C HIS A 130 -0.28 -15.56 7.95
N VAL A 131 0.89 -16.14 7.70
CA VAL A 131 1.27 -16.73 6.42
C VAL A 131 1.81 -18.12 6.68
N VAL A 132 1.19 -19.14 6.09
CA VAL A 132 1.60 -20.54 6.23
C VAL A 132 1.72 -21.22 4.86
N PRO A 133 2.56 -22.27 4.74
CA PRO A 133 2.59 -23.08 3.53
C PRO A 133 1.21 -23.70 3.25
N SER A 134 0.76 -23.61 2.00
CA SER A 134 -0.40 -24.32 1.49
C SER A 134 0.02 -25.71 0.98
N PRO A 135 -0.86 -26.73 1.06
CA PRO A 135 -0.63 -28.01 0.37
C PRO A 135 -0.57 -27.87 -1.16
N MET A 136 -1.07 -26.75 -1.71
CA MET A 136 -0.98 -26.47 -3.13
C MET A 136 0.44 -26.08 -3.52
N THR A 137 0.94 -26.70 -4.59
CA THR A 137 2.32 -26.54 -5.05
C THR A 137 2.44 -26.04 -6.50
N ARG A 138 3.63 -25.55 -6.85
CA ARG A 138 4.06 -25.22 -8.21
C ARG A 138 5.47 -25.74 -8.46
N TYR A 139 5.81 -25.96 -9.73
CA TYR A 139 7.17 -26.33 -10.12
C TYR A 139 8.17 -25.22 -9.74
N ASN A 140 9.26 -25.58 -9.07
CA ASN A 140 10.36 -24.69 -8.73
C ASN A 140 11.50 -24.85 -9.74
N PRO A 141 11.74 -23.87 -10.63
CA PRO A 141 12.79 -23.98 -11.64
C PRO A 141 14.21 -23.99 -11.05
N LEU A 142 14.42 -23.42 -9.85
CA LEU A 142 15.74 -23.32 -9.22
C LEU A 142 16.21 -24.66 -8.64
N THR A 143 15.30 -25.45 -8.07
CA THR A 143 15.62 -26.73 -7.43
C THR A 143 15.11 -27.93 -8.21
N ARG A 144 14.43 -27.71 -9.34
CA ARG A 144 13.67 -28.71 -10.12
C ARG A 144 12.62 -29.49 -9.32
N GLY A 145 12.27 -29.03 -8.11
CA GLY A 145 11.29 -29.64 -7.23
C GLY A 145 9.93 -28.93 -7.23
N LYS A 146 9.19 -29.08 -6.15
CA LYS A 146 7.94 -28.36 -5.89
C LYS A 146 8.19 -27.24 -4.86
N ARG A 147 7.54 -26.09 -5.04
CA ARG A 147 7.41 -25.05 -4.01
C ARG A 147 5.97 -24.98 -3.54
N ASN A 148 5.77 -24.78 -2.24
CA ASN A 148 4.45 -24.51 -1.68
C ASN A 148 4.02 -23.09 -2.01
N LEU A 149 2.74 -22.93 -2.33
CA LEU A 149 2.08 -21.63 -2.30
C LEU A 149 1.88 -21.21 -0.84
N TRP A 150 1.58 -19.94 -0.62
CA TRP A 150 1.22 -19.40 0.68
C TRP A 150 -0.29 -19.35 0.83
N ARG A 151 -0.78 -19.77 1.99
CA ARG A 151 -2.07 -19.36 2.52
C ARG A 151 -1.82 -18.15 3.42
N VAL A 152 -2.30 -17.00 2.97
CA VAL A 152 -2.18 -15.73 3.68
C VAL A 152 -3.53 -15.42 4.31
N ARG A 153 -3.60 -15.34 5.64
CA ARG A 153 -4.79 -14.87 6.33
C ARG A 153 -4.69 -13.37 6.56
N LEU A 154 -5.68 -12.63 6.09
CA LEU A 154 -5.75 -11.18 6.27
C LEU A 154 -6.10 -10.86 7.71
N GLY A 155 -5.50 -9.80 8.25
CA GLY A 155 -5.88 -9.27 9.55
C GLY A 155 -7.18 -8.48 9.46
N VAL A 156 -7.94 -8.42 10.56
CA VAL A 156 -9.28 -7.83 10.59
C VAL A 156 -9.31 -6.38 10.10
N ALA A 157 -8.27 -5.58 10.37
CA ALA A 157 -8.23 -4.19 9.92
C ALA A 157 -8.16 -4.09 8.39
N LEU A 158 -7.42 -4.99 7.73
CA LEU A 158 -7.39 -5.03 6.28
C LEU A 158 -8.69 -5.59 5.69
N VAL A 159 -9.30 -6.60 6.32
CA VAL A 159 -10.62 -7.12 5.90
C VAL A 159 -11.68 -6.02 5.94
N MET A 160 -11.78 -5.30 7.06
CA MET A 160 -12.75 -4.21 7.20
C MET A 160 -12.51 -3.10 6.18
N LEU A 161 -11.26 -2.73 5.91
CA LEU A 161 -10.96 -1.78 4.83
C LEU A 161 -11.44 -2.30 3.47
N LEU A 162 -11.16 -3.56 3.13
CA LEU A 162 -11.59 -4.14 1.85
C LEU A 162 -13.12 -4.20 1.69
N GLU A 163 -13.86 -4.30 2.78
CA GLU A 163 -15.33 -4.39 2.78
C GLU A 163 -16.03 -3.02 2.86
N GLN A 164 -15.46 -2.07 3.59
CA GLN A 164 -16.13 -0.81 3.95
C GLN A 164 -15.59 0.41 3.19
N ASP A 165 -14.41 0.31 2.57
CA ASP A 165 -13.76 1.42 1.87
C ASP A 165 -13.82 1.25 0.34
N LEU A 166 -13.54 2.33 -0.38
CA LEU A 166 -13.51 2.33 -1.84
C LEU A 166 -12.33 1.49 -2.36
N SER A 167 -12.67 0.42 -3.08
CA SER A 167 -11.73 -0.53 -3.66
C SER A 167 -10.97 0.06 -4.86
N LEU A 168 -9.66 -0.21 -4.92
CA LEU A 168 -8.77 0.23 -5.99
C LEU A 168 -8.16 -0.96 -6.73
N TYR A 169 -8.29 -0.95 -8.05
CA TYR A 169 -7.77 -1.98 -8.95
C TYR A 169 -6.69 -1.36 -9.86
N TYR A 170 -5.44 -1.75 -9.61
CA TYR A 170 -4.27 -1.34 -10.41
C TYR A 170 -3.11 -2.32 -10.25
N GLU A 171 -2.15 -2.29 -11.18
CA GLU A 171 -0.88 -3.01 -11.02
C GLU A 171 0.04 -2.26 -10.05
N PRO A 172 0.48 -2.87 -8.92
CA PRO A 172 1.25 -2.14 -7.90
C PRO A 172 2.72 -1.91 -8.26
N THR A 173 3.25 -2.64 -9.23
CA THR A 173 4.68 -2.63 -9.60
C THR A 173 5.23 -1.24 -9.94
N PRO A 174 4.55 -0.40 -10.75
CA PRO A 174 5.04 0.95 -11.05
C PRO A 174 5.30 1.79 -9.79
N ILE A 175 4.40 1.74 -8.79
CA ILE A 175 4.59 2.45 -7.51
C ILE A 175 5.69 1.78 -6.67
N ALA A 176 5.68 0.45 -6.57
CA ALA A 176 6.68 -0.30 -5.79
C ALA A 176 8.13 -0.07 -6.26
N ARG A 177 8.31 0.29 -7.54
CA ARG A 177 9.60 0.58 -8.17
C ARG A 177 10.14 1.99 -7.93
N LEU A 178 9.34 2.91 -7.38
CA LEU A 178 9.84 4.23 -6.98
C LEU A 178 10.97 4.09 -5.95
N GLN A 179 12.01 4.91 -6.08
CA GLN A 179 13.20 4.78 -5.26
C GLN A 179 12.95 5.18 -3.81
N TYR A 180 12.12 6.20 -3.59
CA TYR A 180 11.90 6.78 -2.29
C TYR A 180 10.48 6.53 -1.76
N GLY A 181 10.38 6.24 -0.46
CA GLY A 181 9.09 6.00 0.18
C GLY A 181 8.15 7.20 0.12
N ILE A 182 8.68 8.42 0.20
CA ILE A 182 7.83 9.61 0.02
C ILE A 182 7.20 9.66 -1.37
N SER A 183 7.94 9.30 -2.43
CA SER A 183 7.40 9.23 -3.79
C SER A 183 6.28 8.20 -3.88
N GLN A 184 6.47 7.04 -3.24
CA GLN A 184 5.46 5.98 -3.16
C GLN A 184 4.18 6.44 -2.45
N ALA A 185 4.33 7.09 -1.29
CA ALA A 185 3.20 7.56 -0.50
C ALA A 185 2.41 8.65 -1.25
N VAL A 186 3.11 9.63 -1.84
CA VAL A 186 2.50 10.69 -2.65
C VAL A 186 1.79 10.10 -3.88
N ALA A 187 2.42 9.15 -4.58
CA ALA A 187 1.80 8.50 -5.74
C ALA A 187 0.50 7.78 -5.35
N ARG A 188 0.52 6.96 -4.29
CA ARG A 188 -0.69 6.30 -3.76
C ARG A 188 -1.77 7.32 -3.43
N TYR A 189 -1.42 8.37 -2.69
CA TYR A 189 -2.34 9.42 -2.28
C TYR A 189 -3.02 10.08 -3.50
N ILE A 190 -2.24 10.54 -4.48
CA ILE A 190 -2.77 11.19 -5.69
C ILE A 190 -3.71 10.25 -6.44
N LEU A 191 -3.28 9.01 -6.66
CA LEU A 191 -4.04 8.04 -7.46
C LEU A 191 -5.41 7.70 -6.82
N THR A 192 -5.56 7.82 -5.50
CA THR A 192 -6.87 7.63 -4.86
C THR A 192 -7.91 8.71 -5.18
N HIS A 193 -7.51 9.88 -5.69
CA HIS A 193 -8.44 10.99 -5.92
C HIS A 193 -9.24 10.77 -7.20
N LYS A 194 -10.56 11.02 -7.14
CA LYS A 194 -11.42 10.99 -8.34
C LYS A 194 -11.25 12.24 -9.20
N HIS A 195 -11.10 13.39 -8.56
CA HIS A 195 -10.98 14.69 -9.21
C HIS A 195 -9.65 15.34 -8.83
N ASP A 196 -9.01 15.96 -9.82
CA ASP A 196 -7.79 16.74 -9.64
C ASP A 196 -8.20 18.20 -9.38
N PRO A 197 -7.52 18.94 -8.47
CA PRO A 197 -7.79 20.35 -8.27
C PRO A 197 -7.43 21.17 -9.51
N VAL A 198 -8.13 22.30 -9.70
CA VAL A 198 -7.84 23.23 -10.80
C VAL A 198 -6.39 23.71 -10.71
N GLY A 199 -5.63 23.48 -11.78
CA GLY A 199 -4.21 23.83 -11.86
C GLY A 199 -3.25 22.88 -11.11
N GLY A 200 -3.73 21.77 -10.55
CA GLY A 200 -2.89 20.77 -9.86
C GLY A 200 -2.69 21.02 -8.35
N TRP A 201 -2.02 20.08 -7.69
CA TRP A 201 -1.68 20.17 -6.26
C TRP A 201 -0.35 20.88 -6.06
N HIS A 202 -0.17 21.57 -4.94
CA HIS A 202 1.16 21.95 -4.50
C HIS A 202 1.89 20.73 -3.91
N LEU A 203 3.16 20.56 -4.29
CA LEU A 203 3.97 19.45 -3.81
C LEU A 203 4.09 19.40 -2.28
N ASP A 204 4.25 20.55 -1.63
CA ASP A 204 4.36 20.62 -0.16
C ASP A 204 3.06 20.21 0.54
N THR A 205 1.90 20.54 -0.04
CA THR A 205 0.59 20.06 0.45
C THR A 205 0.48 18.55 0.38
N LEU A 206 0.97 17.94 -0.71
CA LEU A 206 0.99 16.48 -0.85
C LEU A 206 1.95 15.81 0.14
N ILE A 207 3.12 16.41 0.38
CA ILE A 207 4.09 15.91 1.37
C ILE A 207 3.46 15.92 2.76
N LYS A 208 2.81 17.02 3.16
CA LYS A 208 2.10 17.12 4.45
C LYS A 208 0.98 16.09 4.56
N ALA A 209 0.18 15.93 3.51
CA ALA A 209 -0.95 14.99 3.50
C ALA A 209 -0.54 13.52 3.76
N VAL A 210 0.69 13.12 3.46
CA VAL A 210 1.19 11.76 3.67
C VAL A 210 2.21 11.63 4.80
N SER A 211 2.57 12.74 5.43
CA SER A 211 3.61 12.81 6.47
C SER A 211 3.13 13.43 7.78
N GLY A 212 1.95 14.06 7.79
CA GLY A 212 1.42 14.89 8.87
C GLY A 212 1.67 16.38 8.64
N ASP A 213 0.84 17.23 9.25
CA ASP A 213 0.93 18.69 9.09
C ASP A 213 2.11 19.31 9.86
N GLU A 214 2.56 18.66 10.95
CA GLU A 214 3.63 19.14 11.84
C GLU A 214 5.06 18.80 11.35
N VAL A 215 5.21 18.43 10.08
CA VAL A 215 6.51 18.03 9.54
C VAL A 215 7.45 19.22 9.37
N SER A 216 8.67 19.09 9.89
CA SER A 216 9.67 20.16 9.84
C SER A 216 10.06 20.58 8.41
N SER A 217 10.38 21.86 8.23
CA SER A 217 10.79 22.42 6.92
C SER A 217 11.98 21.70 6.30
N LYS A 218 12.93 21.22 7.13
CA LYS A 218 14.07 20.42 6.68
C LYS A 218 13.62 19.08 6.09
N THR A 219 12.63 18.44 6.73
CA THR A 219 12.05 17.18 6.25
C THR A 219 11.29 17.38 4.95
N ILE A 220 10.49 18.44 4.83
CA ILE A 220 9.81 18.82 3.57
C ILE A 220 10.83 19.04 2.45
N SER A 221 11.91 19.78 2.70
CA SER A 221 12.99 20.01 1.72
C SER A 221 13.66 18.71 1.26
N ASN A 222 13.97 17.81 2.21
CA ASN A 222 14.51 16.49 1.91
C ASN A 222 13.53 15.64 1.08
N HIS A 223 12.23 15.72 1.38
CA HIS A 223 11.18 15.04 0.65
C HIS A 223 11.05 15.55 -0.79
N ARG A 224 11.01 16.87 -1.00
CA ARG A 224 11.03 17.46 -2.36
C ARG A 224 12.20 16.95 -3.18
N THR A 225 13.40 16.96 -2.60
CA THR A 225 14.62 16.45 -3.27
C THR A 225 14.47 14.99 -3.68
N ARG A 226 13.90 14.14 -2.82
CA ARG A 226 13.67 12.72 -3.11
C ARG A 226 12.62 12.49 -4.19
N ILE A 227 11.52 13.24 -4.15
CA ILE A 227 10.46 13.15 -5.17
C ILE A 227 11.00 13.58 -6.53
N ARG A 228 11.77 14.66 -6.60
CA ARG A 228 12.40 15.14 -7.85
C ARG A 228 13.35 14.10 -8.47
N LYS A 229 14.03 13.29 -7.65
CA LYS A 229 14.86 12.17 -8.14
C LYS A 229 14.06 11.01 -8.74
N ASP A 230 12.77 10.92 -8.46
CA ASP A 230 11.85 9.93 -9.04
C ASP A 230 10.96 10.53 -10.15
N ILE A 231 11.23 11.74 -10.63
CA ILE A 231 10.31 12.47 -11.54
C ILE A 231 9.96 11.68 -12.81
N ASP A 232 10.93 11.04 -13.45
CA ASP A 232 10.70 10.24 -14.66
C ASP A 232 9.84 9.01 -14.37
N ARG A 233 10.09 8.35 -13.23
CA ARG A 233 9.28 7.19 -12.80
C ARG A 233 7.86 7.61 -12.42
N LEU A 234 7.69 8.76 -11.77
CA LEU A 234 6.37 9.33 -11.48
C LEU A 234 5.62 9.64 -12.78
N ARG A 235 6.31 10.17 -13.79
CA ARG A 235 5.72 10.42 -15.11
C ARG A 235 5.23 9.14 -15.77
N CYS A 236 5.99 8.05 -15.68
CA CYS A 236 5.55 6.72 -16.15
C CYS A 236 4.31 6.18 -15.41
N ILE A 237 4.07 6.62 -14.17
CA ILE A 237 2.87 6.31 -13.39
C ILE A 237 1.73 7.29 -13.71
N GLY A 238 1.96 8.25 -14.60
CA GLY A 238 1.00 9.27 -15.00
C GLY A 238 0.90 10.43 -14.00
N ILE A 239 1.97 10.73 -13.26
CA ILE A 239 2.07 11.87 -12.36
C ILE A 239 3.17 12.80 -12.86
N GLU A 240 2.80 14.02 -13.22
CA GLU A 240 3.73 15.05 -13.68
C GLU A 240 3.95 16.10 -12.60
N ILE A 241 5.19 16.58 -12.48
CA ILE A 241 5.57 17.69 -11.61
C ILE A 241 6.19 18.77 -12.48
N ASP A 242 5.61 19.96 -12.52
CA ASP A 242 6.13 21.08 -13.31
C ASP A 242 7.19 21.90 -12.54
N ALA A 243 7.75 22.89 -13.23
CA ALA A 243 8.81 23.75 -12.72
C ALA A 243 8.38 24.53 -11.47
N GLU A 244 7.10 24.93 -11.37
CA GLU A 244 6.53 25.59 -10.20
C GLU A 244 6.21 24.61 -9.04
N SER A 245 6.62 23.35 -9.15
CA SER A 245 6.32 22.29 -8.18
C SER A 245 4.82 22.05 -8.00
N ARG A 246 4.05 22.23 -9.08
CA ARG A 246 2.66 21.77 -9.15
C ARG A 246 2.64 20.35 -9.67
N VAL A 247 1.79 19.54 -9.07
CA VAL A 247 1.63 18.13 -9.39
C VAL A 247 0.31 17.95 -10.12
N LYS A 248 0.34 17.26 -11.27
CA LYS A 248 -0.83 16.99 -12.11
C LYS A 248 -0.88 15.51 -12.45
N ARG A 249 -2.10 14.98 -12.59
CA ARG A 249 -2.30 13.63 -13.10
C ARG A 249 -2.48 13.69 -14.60
N LEU A 250 -1.68 12.93 -15.32
CA LEU A 250 -1.78 12.79 -16.78
C LEU A 250 -3.02 11.96 -17.12
N ALA A 251 -3.63 12.22 -18.27
CA ALA A 251 -4.86 11.53 -18.71
C ALA A 251 -4.70 10.00 -18.73
N ALA A 252 -3.52 9.49 -19.06
CA ALA A 252 -3.21 8.06 -19.06
C ALA A 252 -3.29 7.40 -17.67
N ALA A 253 -3.01 8.12 -16.58
CA ALA A 253 -3.12 7.57 -15.23
C ALA A 253 -4.56 7.22 -14.84
N ARG A 254 -5.56 7.82 -15.51
CA ARG A 254 -6.98 7.52 -15.28
C ARG A 254 -7.40 6.16 -15.86
N GLN A 255 -6.64 5.62 -16.82
CA GLN A 255 -6.92 4.31 -17.42
C GLN A 255 -6.32 3.14 -16.62
N HIS A 256 -5.31 3.41 -15.77
CA HIS A 256 -4.60 2.39 -14.99
C HIS A 256 -5.20 2.14 -13.60
N LEU A 257 -6.10 3.01 -13.12
CA LEU A 257 -6.84 2.82 -11.87
C LEU A 257 -8.34 2.74 -12.13
N THR A 258 -8.92 1.59 -11.81
CA THR A 258 -10.37 1.42 -11.76
C THR A 258 -10.77 1.42 -10.29
N ALA A 259 -11.55 2.42 -9.87
CA ALA A 259 -12.20 2.39 -8.56
C ALA A 259 -13.61 1.82 -8.75
N ALA A 260 -13.93 0.73 -8.04
CA ALA A 260 -15.27 0.15 -8.03
C ALA A 260 -15.91 0.41 -6.67
N ARG A 261 -17.18 0.81 -6.70
CA ARG A 261 -18.04 0.84 -5.51
C ARG A 261 -18.68 -0.52 -5.32
#